data_AF-A0A7D7RRX4-F1
#
_entry.id   AF-A0A7D7RRX4-F1
#
_cell.length_a   1.000
_cell.length_b   1.000
_cell.length_c   1.000
_cell.angle_alpha   90.00
_cell.angle_beta   90.00
_cell.angle_gamma   90.00
#
_symmetry.space_group_name_H-M   'P 1'
#
loop_
_entity.id
_entity.type
_entity.pdbx_description
1 polymer ?
#
loop_
_entity_poly.entity_id
_entity_poly.type
_entity_poly.pdbx_seq_one_letter_code
_entity_poly.pdbx_strand_id
1 'polypeptide(L)'
;MRPQPSEIISGIRAILDDTIAPELTSDHARSRLIEIRAVLAQIDWDNAGFELVARADSLAAGLADARHWLPGELPSPPPAADYGSYQGYHEELAALATRTLENLRSVLTEAPSDLAASAVYRRLLTLV
;
A
#
# COMPACT_ATOMS: atom_id res chain seq x y z
N MET A 1 -5.55 -19.66 -6.94
CA MET A 1 -5.49 -18.37 -6.24
C MET A 1 -6.91 -17.96 -5.86
N ARG A 2 -7.12 -17.38 -4.68
CA ARG A 2 -8.38 -16.71 -4.34
C ARG A 2 -8.27 -15.24 -4.81
N PRO A 3 -9.31 -14.65 -5.42
CA PRO A 3 -9.29 -13.27 -5.86
C PRO A 3 -9.16 -12.30 -4.67
N GLN A 4 -8.49 -11.18 -4.87
CA GLN A 4 -8.38 -10.09 -3.90
C GLN A 4 -9.73 -9.37 -3.73
N PRO A 5 -9.99 -8.77 -2.56
CA PRO A 5 -11.22 -8.00 -2.33
C PRO A 5 -11.48 -6.92 -3.39
N SER A 6 -10.44 -6.20 -3.82
CA SER A 6 -10.53 -5.19 -4.89
C SER A 6 -10.92 -5.77 -6.26
N GLU A 7 -10.43 -6.97 -6.59
CA GLU A 7 -10.81 -7.69 -7.80
C GLU A 7 -12.29 -8.14 -7.75
N ILE A 8 -12.76 -8.57 -6.57
CA ILE A 8 -14.17 -8.92 -6.35
C ILE A 8 -15.06 -7.69 -6.50
N ILE A 9 -14.71 -6.56 -5.87
CA ILE A 9 -15.49 -5.32 -5.95
C ILE A 9 -15.54 -4.79 -7.39
N SER A 10 -14.40 -4.81 -8.10
CA SER A 10 -14.32 -4.44 -9.51
C SER A 10 -15.22 -5.31 -10.38
N GLY A 11 -15.22 -6.63 -10.16
CA GLY A 11 -16.12 -7.56 -10.85
C GLY A 11 -17.60 -7.30 -10.55
N ILE A 12 -17.96 -7.01 -9.30
CA ILE A 12 -19.33 -6.66 -8.92
C ILE A 12 -19.76 -5.36 -9.58
N ARG A 13 -18.91 -4.32 -9.61
CA ARG A 13 -19.21 -3.05 -10.29
C ARG A 13 -19.45 -3.26 -11.78
N ALA A 14 -18.62 -4.05 -12.46
CA ALA A 14 -18.81 -4.38 -13.87
C ALA A 14 -20.17 -5.06 -14.12
N ILE A 15 -20.55 -6.05 -13.31
CA ILE A 15 -21.87 -6.71 -13.42
C ILE A 15 -23.01 -5.70 -13.20
N LEU A 16 -22.87 -4.83 -12.19
CA LEU A 16 -23.87 -3.81 -11.88
C LEU A 16 -24.02 -2.75 -12.99
N ASP A 17 -22.94 -2.42 -13.70
CA ASP A 17 -22.90 -1.41 -14.75
C ASP A 17 -23.31 -1.98 -16.11
N ASP A 18 -22.75 -3.11 -16.49
CA ASP A 18 -22.87 -3.66 -17.84
C ASP A 18 -24.11 -4.55 -18.00
N THR A 19 -24.56 -5.18 -16.92
CA THR A 19 -25.66 -6.17 -16.97
C THR A 19 -26.92 -5.68 -16.26
N ILE A 20 -26.78 -5.15 -15.04
CA ILE A 20 -27.96 -4.84 -14.22
C ILE A 20 -28.53 -3.46 -14.57
N ALA A 21 -27.69 -2.42 -14.63
CA ALA A 21 -28.15 -1.04 -14.86
C ALA A 21 -29.01 -0.86 -16.13
N PRO A 22 -28.67 -1.46 -17.30
CA PRO A 22 -29.46 -1.28 -18.52
C PRO A 22 -30.88 -1.84 -18.41
N GLU A 23 -31.06 -2.90 -17.62
CA GLU A 23 -32.34 -3.60 -17.45
C GLU A 23 -33.25 -2.94 -16.40
N LEU A 24 -32.74 -1.98 -15.63
CA LEU A 24 -33.53 -1.29 -14.61
C LEU A 24 -34.45 -0.23 -15.22
N THR A 25 -35.75 -0.51 -15.20
CA THR A 25 -36.81 0.39 -15.67
C THR A 25 -37.46 1.22 -14.56
N SER A 26 -37.41 0.73 -13.31
CA SER A 26 -37.99 1.41 -12.14
C SER A 26 -37.03 2.44 -11.54
N ASP A 27 -37.53 3.66 -11.31
CA ASP A 27 -36.76 4.73 -10.67
C ASP A 27 -36.33 4.38 -9.24
N HIS A 28 -37.17 3.63 -8.52
CA HIS A 28 -36.79 3.12 -7.20
C HIS A 28 -35.59 2.15 -7.29
N ALA A 29 -35.61 1.24 -8.26
CA ALA A 29 -34.52 0.30 -8.47
C ALA A 29 -33.22 1.02 -8.88
N ARG A 30 -33.30 2.03 -9.74
CA ARG A 30 -32.14 2.88 -10.10
C ARG A 30 -31.58 3.62 -8.88
N SER A 31 -32.45 4.17 -8.03
CA SER A 31 -32.05 4.81 -6.78
C SER A 31 -31.31 3.83 -5.85
N ARG A 32 -31.80 2.59 -5.68
CA ARG A 32 -31.09 1.56 -4.90
C ARG A 32 -29.75 1.20 -5.51
N LEU A 33 -29.66 1.13 -6.84
CA LEU A 33 -28.40 0.84 -7.52
C LEU A 33 -27.35 1.94 -7.26
N ILE A 34 -27.75 3.21 -7.25
CA ILE A 34 -26.86 4.33 -6.90
C ILE A 34 -26.33 4.19 -5.47
N GLU A 35 -27.19 3.83 -4.52
CA GLU A 35 -26.74 3.60 -3.13
C GLU A 35 -25.78 2.42 -3.00
N ILE A 36 -26.07 1.30 -3.66
CA ILE A 36 -25.19 0.13 -3.66
C ILE A 36 -23.82 0.50 -4.24
N ARG A 37 -23.78 1.25 -5.34
CA ARG A 37 -22.53 1.75 -5.94
C ARG A 37 -21.76 2.67 -5.00
N ALA A 38 -22.45 3.55 -4.27
CA ALA A 38 -21.81 4.43 -3.29
C ALA A 38 -21.15 3.62 -2.16
N VAL A 39 -21.83 2.59 -1.64
CA VAL A 39 -21.28 1.70 -0.62
C VAL A 39 -20.08 0.91 -1.16
N LEU A 40 -20.17 0.35 -2.37
CA LEU A 40 -19.05 -0.38 -2.97
C LEU A 40 -17.83 0.52 -3.22
N ALA A 41 -18.05 1.76 -3.65
CA ALA A 41 -16.98 2.73 -3.78
C ALA A 41 -16.30 2.99 -2.42
N GLN A 42 -17.09 3.17 -1.35
CA GLN A 42 -16.55 3.35 -0.01
C GLN A 42 -15.70 2.15 0.46
N ILE A 43 -16.17 0.92 0.23
CA ILE A 43 -15.42 -0.30 0.61
C ILE A 43 -14.12 -0.42 -0.19
N ASP A 44 -14.13 -0.05 -1.48
CA ASP A 44 -12.93 -0.05 -2.33
C ASP A 44 -11.87 0.95 -1.80
N TRP A 45 -12.32 2.14 -1.37
CA TRP A 45 -11.47 3.12 -0.70
C TRP A 45 -10.92 2.59 0.63
N ASP A 46 -11.75 1.94 1.46
CA ASP A 46 -11.31 1.33 2.70
C ASP A 46 -10.24 0.23 2.44
N ASN A 47 -10.43 -0.57 1.39
CA ASN A 47 -9.47 -1.59 0.97
C ASN A 47 -8.14 -1.00 0.50
N ALA A 48 -8.17 0.09 -0.26
CA ALA A 48 -6.95 0.83 -0.65
C ALA A 48 -6.21 1.40 0.58
N GLY A 49 -6.95 1.84 1.60
CA GLY A 49 -6.39 2.24 2.89
C GLY A 49 -5.70 1.08 3.61
N PHE A 50 -6.33 -0.10 3.69
CA PHE A 50 -5.72 -1.28 4.31
C PHE A 50 -4.47 -1.75 3.58
N GLU A 51 -4.46 -1.73 2.24
CA GLU A 51 -3.26 -2.06 1.47
C GLU A 51 -2.13 -1.07 1.71
N LEU A 52 -2.43 0.24 1.78
CA LEU A 52 -1.46 1.28 2.08
C LEU A 52 -0.85 1.10 3.48
N VAL A 53 -1.69 0.82 4.49
CA VAL A 53 -1.24 0.50 5.86
C VAL A 53 -0.30 -0.70 5.84
N ALA A 54 -0.70 -1.81 5.20
CA ALA A 54 0.12 -3.02 5.14
C ALA A 54 1.46 -2.80 4.43
N ARG A 55 1.49 -1.98 3.38
CA ARG A 55 2.72 -1.59 2.67
C ARG A 55 3.62 -0.72 3.56
N ALA A 56 3.04 0.28 4.22
CA ALA A 56 3.77 1.15 5.14
C ALA A 56 4.39 0.36 6.30
N ASP A 57 3.63 -0.57 6.91
CA ASP A 57 4.12 -1.43 7.98
C ASP A 57 5.24 -2.36 7.51
N SER A 58 5.09 -2.95 6.32
CA SER A 58 6.10 -3.83 5.74
C SER A 58 7.40 -3.08 5.45
N LEU A 59 7.30 -1.86 4.92
CA LEU A 59 8.46 -1.00 4.66
C LEU A 59 9.12 -0.52 5.95
N ALA A 60 8.33 -0.10 6.94
CA ALA A 60 8.83 0.28 8.27
C ALA A 60 9.58 -0.87 8.96
N ALA A 61 9.06 -2.10 8.89
CA ALA A 61 9.73 -3.29 9.41
C ALA A 61 11.04 -3.57 8.67
N GLY A 62 11.06 -3.46 7.33
CA GLY A 62 12.29 -3.59 6.54
C GLY A 62 13.34 -2.55 6.90
N LEU A 63 12.93 -1.31 7.15
CA LEU A 63 13.81 -0.22 7.61
C LEU A 63 14.30 -0.41 9.04
N ALA A 64 13.47 -0.97 9.92
CA ALA A 64 13.87 -1.33 11.28
C ALA A 64 14.97 -2.40 11.28
N ASP A 65 14.91 -3.37 10.36
CA ASP A 65 16.00 -4.35 10.18
C ASP A 65 17.27 -3.70 9.60
N ALA A 66 17.11 -2.60 8.86
CA ALA A 66 18.20 -1.80 8.33
C ALA A 66 18.73 -0.73 9.31
N ARG A 67 18.29 -0.73 10.59
CA ARG A 67 18.54 0.35 11.56
C ARG A 67 19.99 0.80 11.67
N HIS A 68 20.94 -0.12 11.55
CA HIS A 68 22.37 0.20 11.61
C HIS A 68 22.85 1.07 10.44
N TRP A 69 22.19 0.99 9.29
CA TRP A 69 22.53 1.71 8.06
C TRP A 69 21.56 2.85 7.74
N LEU A 70 20.60 3.13 8.63
CA LEU A 70 19.67 4.23 8.43
C LEU A 70 20.41 5.58 8.53
N PRO A 71 20.13 6.53 7.62
CA PRO A 71 20.69 7.87 7.68
C PRO A 71 20.01 8.77 8.73
N GLY A 72 19.01 8.26 9.46
CA GLY A 72 18.24 9.00 10.45
C GLY A 72 17.31 8.10 11.27
N GLU A 73 16.40 8.72 12.02
CA GLU A 73 15.41 8.00 12.81
C GLU A 73 14.28 7.44 11.94
N LEU A 74 13.72 6.32 12.38
CA LEU A 74 12.53 5.74 11.74
C LEU A 74 11.30 6.60 12.09
N PRO A 75 10.53 7.08 11.11
CA PRO A 75 9.28 7.79 11.36
C PRO A 75 8.33 6.95 12.21
N SER A 76 7.57 7.61 13.09
CA SER A 76 6.53 6.95 13.88
C SER A 76 5.24 6.84 13.08
N PRO A 77 4.45 5.76 13.26
CA PRO A 77 3.14 5.63 12.64
C PRO A 77 2.23 6.82 12.98
N PRO A 78 1.34 7.23 12.07
CA PRO A 78 0.43 8.34 12.31
C PRO A 78 -0.57 7.98 13.43
N PRO A 79 -0.98 8.95 14.26
CA PRO A 79 -1.96 8.72 15.31
C PRO A 79 -3.38 8.51 14.77
N ALA A 80 -3.67 9.02 13.58
CA ALA A 80 -4.94 8.85 12.89
C ALA A 80 -4.83 7.77 11.80
N ALA A 81 -5.80 6.84 11.79
CA ALA A 81 -5.88 5.76 10.81
C ALA A 81 -6.68 6.16 9.56
N ASP A 82 -6.42 7.36 9.04
CA ASP A 82 -6.99 7.82 7.78
C ASP A 82 -5.97 7.70 6.63
N TYR A 83 -6.50 7.63 5.40
CA TYR A 83 -5.70 7.44 4.21
C TYR A 83 -4.64 8.52 4.00
N GLY A 84 -4.99 9.79 4.22
CA GLY A 84 -4.07 10.92 3.98
C GLY A 84 -2.88 10.89 4.93
N SER A 85 -3.13 10.60 6.20
CA SER A 85 -2.09 10.42 7.21
C SER A 85 -1.16 9.25 6.88
N TYR A 86 -1.71 8.10 6.47
CA TYR A 86 -0.92 6.94 6.07
C TYR A 86 -0.17 7.15 4.75
N GLN A 87 -0.70 7.96 3.83
CA GLN A 87 -0.03 8.30 2.59
C GLN A 87 1.23 9.12 2.87
N GLY A 88 1.12 10.18 3.68
CA GLY A 88 2.28 10.99 4.08
C GLY A 88 3.34 10.14 4.82
N TYR A 89 2.90 9.28 5.75
CA TYR A 89 3.78 8.35 6.45
C TYR A 89 4.51 7.39 5.49
N HIS A 90 3.81 6.79 4.52
CA HIS A 90 4.42 5.93 3.52
C HIS A 90 5.44 6.67 2.65
N GLU A 91 5.14 7.92 2.25
CA GLU A 91 6.06 8.76 1.48
C GLU A 91 7.35 9.08 2.27
N GLU A 92 7.24 9.37 3.56
CA GLU A 92 8.42 9.57 4.43
C GLU A 92 9.26 8.30 4.56
N LEU A 93 8.63 7.13 4.73
CA LEU A 93 9.31 5.85 4.76
C LEU A 93 10.01 5.56 3.43
N ALA A 94 9.37 5.82 2.29
CA ALA A 94 9.96 5.61 0.96
C ALA A 94 11.19 6.51 0.72
N ALA A 95 11.12 7.78 1.15
CA ALA A 95 12.24 8.70 1.09
C ALA A 95 13.41 8.26 1.99
N LEU A 96 13.12 7.72 3.17
CA LEU A 96 14.14 7.12 4.05
C LEU A 96 14.75 5.86 3.43
N ALA A 97 13.93 4.99 2.83
CA ALA A 97 14.39 3.77 2.18
C ALA A 97 15.31 4.05 1.01
N THR A 98 15.00 5.05 0.18
CA THR A 98 15.86 5.48 -0.93
C THR A 98 17.26 5.84 -0.44
N ARG A 99 17.34 6.72 0.58
CA ARG A 99 18.64 7.13 1.16
C ARG A 99 19.37 5.96 1.83
N THR A 100 18.64 5.04 2.45
CA THR A 100 19.22 3.84 3.07
C THR A 100 19.79 2.89 2.02
N LEU A 101 19.12 2.71 0.88
CA LEU A 101 19.63 1.94 -0.26
C LEU A 101 20.90 2.58 -0.84
N GLU A 102 20.96 3.89 -0.97
CA GLU A 102 22.16 4.62 -1.41
C GLU A 102 23.34 4.42 -0.45
N ASN A 103 23.08 4.50 0.86
CA ASN A 103 24.09 4.25 1.88
C ASN A 103 24.60 2.80 1.83
N LEU A 104 23.69 1.82 1.81
CA LEU A 104 24.02 0.40 1.70
C LEU A 104 24.80 0.07 0.42
N ARG A 105 24.47 0.72 -0.70
CA ARG A 105 25.22 0.57 -1.95
C ARG A 105 26.65 1.06 -1.81
N SER A 106 26.85 2.18 -1.11
CA SER A 106 28.19 2.72 -0.83
C SER A 106 28.99 1.76 0.06
N VAL A 107 28.37 1.27 1.15
CA VAL A 107 28.98 0.25 2.04
C VAL A 107 29.37 -1.01 1.28
N LEU A 108 28.50 -1.52 0.41
CA LEU A 108 28.77 -2.73 -0.39
C LEU A 108 29.82 -2.51 -1.50
N THR A 109 30.05 -1.26 -1.91
CA THR A 109 31.14 -0.92 -2.84
C THR A 109 32.49 -1.02 -2.12
N GLU A 110 32.55 -0.60 -0.85
CA GLU A 110 33.78 -0.66 -0.03
C GLU A 110 34.02 -2.06 0.56
N ALA A 111 32.95 -2.77 0.94
CA ALA A 111 32.99 -4.11 1.52
C ALA A 111 32.01 -5.07 0.83
N PRO A 112 32.32 -5.56 -0.39
CA PRO A 112 31.42 -6.41 -1.18
C PRO A 112 31.05 -7.75 -0.51
N SER A 113 31.90 -8.22 0.41
CA SER A 113 31.69 -9.47 1.15
C SER A 113 30.84 -9.29 2.42
N ASP A 114 30.34 -8.09 2.72
CA ASP A 114 29.41 -7.87 3.82
C ASP A 114 28.06 -8.52 3.51
N LEU A 115 27.89 -9.75 4.00
CA LEU A 115 26.69 -10.54 3.81
C LEU A 115 25.47 -9.92 4.50
N ALA A 116 25.66 -9.20 5.62
CA ALA A 116 24.58 -8.58 6.36
C ALA A 116 24.03 -7.38 5.58
N ALA A 117 24.92 -6.48 5.13
CA ALA A 117 24.54 -5.35 4.28
C ALA A 117 23.91 -5.83 2.96
N SER A 118 24.42 -6.90 2.36
CA SER A 118 23.87 -7.48 1.13
C SER A 118 22.47 -8.07 1.30
N ALA A 119 22.22 -8.74 2.43
CA ALA A 119 20.91 -9.31 2.73
C ALA A 119 19.86 -8.22 2.98
N VAL A 120 20.22 -7.20 3.77
CA VAL A 120 19.35 -6.05 4.05
C VAL A 120 19.06 -5.25 2.78
N TYR A 121 20.08 -4.97 1.96
CA TYR A 121 19.92 -4.26 0.69
C TYR A 121 18.94 -4.98 -0.26
N ARG A 122 19.12 -6.30 -0.44
CA ARG A 122 18.21 -7.11 -1.28
C ARG A 122 16.80 -7.14 -0.75
N ARG A 123 16.62 -7.26 0.57
CA ARG A 123 15.29 -7.26 1.18
C ARG A 123 14.60 -5.91 1.00
N LEU A 124 15.30 -4.81 1.25
CA LEU A 124 14.73 -3.47 1.12
C LEU A 124 14.31 -3.18 -0.34
N LEU A 125 15.06 -3.67 -1.33
CA LEU A 125 14.66 -3.61 -2.75
C LEU A 125 13.37 -4.37 -3.11
N THR A 126 12.91 -5.30 -2.28
CA THR A 126 11.63 -5.99 -2.50
C THR A 126 10.42 -5.28 -1.88
N LEU A 127 10.70 -4.26 -1.05
CA LEU A 127 9.69 -3.55 -0.25
C LEU A 127 9.45 -2.11 -0.75
N VAL A 128 10.33 -1.60 -1.62
CA VAL A 128 10.24 -0.29 -2.29
C VAL A 128 9.78 -0.50 -3.73
#